data_AF-X1EC93-F1
#
_entry.id   AF-X1EC93-F1
#
_cell.length_a   1.000
_cell.length_b   1.000
_cell.length_c   1.000
_cell.angle_alpha   90.00
_cell.angle_beta   90.00
_cell.angle_gamma   90.00
#
_symmetry.space_group_name_H-M   'P 1'
#
loop_
_entity.id
_entity.type
_entity.pdbx_description
1 polymer ?
#
loop_
_entity_poly.entity_id
_entity_poly.type
_entity_poly.pdbx_seq_one_letter_code
_entity_poly.pdbx_strand_id
1 'polypeptide(L)' 'LFKRLNHNEVDEYLKNRAEKGFSVIQAYVLRGLEVPNLYGHFPLIDKNPTELDESFFGNIDYIVNRANEFGFLMSLLLYL' A
#
# COMPACT_ATOMS: atom_id res chain seq x y z
N LEU A 1 1.20 4.94 -3.02
CA LEU A 1 1.96 4.14 -2.04
C LEU A 1 1.99 2.68 -2.50
N PHE A 2 0.95 1.88 -2.26
CA PHE A 2 0.96 0.42 -2.47
C PHE A 2 1.17 -0.09 -3.91
N LYS A 3 0.74 0.66 -4.94
CA LYS A 3 0.87 0.21 -6.35
C LYS A 3 2.15 0.66 -7.06
N ARG A 4 2.81 1.72 -6.58
CA ARG A 4 3.82 2.45 -7.38
C ARG A 4 5.24 2.34 -6.85
N LEU A 5 5.39 2.17 -5.54
CA LEU A 5 6.71 2.19 -4.90
C LEU A 5 7.14 0.76 -4.60
N ASN A 6 8.43 0.47 -4.79
CA ASN A 6 9.06 -0.70 -4.20
C ASN A 6 9.34 -0.46 -2.70
N HIS A 7 9.76 -1.50 -1.97
CA HIS A 7 9.99 -1.43 -0.52
C HIS A 7 11.07 -0.41 -0.09
N ASN A 8 12.14 -0.23 -0.88
CA ASN A 8 13.17 0.76 -0.56
C ASN A 8 12.65 2.19 -0.73
N GLU A 9 11.89 2.44 -1.80
CA GLU A 9 11.25 3.74 -2.04
C GLU A 9 10.16 4.05 -0.99
N VAL A 10 9.48 3.02 -0.48
CA VAL A 10 8.56 3.16 0.65
C VAL A 10 9.31 3.61 1.89
N ASP A 11 10.45 2.99 2.20
CA ASP A 11 11.26 3.37 3.37
C ASP A 11 11.74 4.82 3.27
N GLU A 12 12.29 5.21 2.12
CA GLU A 12 12.72 6.57 1.86
C GLU A 12 11.55 7.56 2.03
N TYR A 13 10.39 7.23 1.46
CA TYR A 13 9.19 8.05 1.59
C TYR A 13 8.77 8.20 3.05
N LEU A 14 8.62 7.10 3.79
CA LEU A 14 8.13 7.09 5.17
C LEU A 14 9.09 7.83 6.10
N LYS A 15 10.41 7.58 5.97
CA LYS A 15 11.43 8.31 6.72
C LYS A 15 11.34 9.81 6.48
N ASN A 16 11.22 10.23 5.22
CA ASN A 16 11.06 11.65 4.88
C ASN A 16 9.81 12.27 5.51
N ARG A 17 8.70 11.53 5.60
CA ARG A 17 7.48 12.02 6.27
C ARG A 17 7.66 12.12 7.78
N ALA A 18 8.41 11.19 8.37
CA ALA A 18 8.64 11.17 9.81
C ALA A 18 9.53 12.35 10.23
N GLU A 19 10.60 12.61 9.46
CA GLU A 19 11.49 13.76 9.65
C GLU A 19 10.77 15.11 9.54
N LYS A 20 9.66 15.16 8.80
CA LYS A 20 8.81 16.35 8.65
C LYS A 20 7.67 16.45 9.67
N GLY A 21 7.58 15.50 10.61
CA GLY A 21 6.59 15.53 11.69
C GLY A 21 5.17 15.14 11.28
N PHE A 22 4.99 14.46 10.14
CA PHE A 22 3.67 13.88 9.84
C PHE A 22 3.36 12.73 10.81
N SER A 23 2.08 12.53 11.14
CA SER A 23 1.63 11.43 12.00
C SER A 23 0.59 10.52 11.35
N VAL A 24 -0.01 10.95 10.23
CA VAL A 24 -1.01 10.19 9.47
C VAL A 24 -0.60 10.15 8.00
N ILE A 25 -0.65 8.95 7.40
CA ILE A 25 -0.49 8.76 5.96
C ILE A 25 -1.81 8.27 5.39
N GLN A 26 -2.39 9.06 4.48
CA GLN A 26 -3.55 8.63 3.70
C GLN A 26 -3.09 7.96 2.40
N ALA A 27 -3.61 6.76 2.13
CA ALA A 27 -3.27 6.00 0.93
C ALA A 27 -4.48 5.26 0.37
N TYR A 28 -4.57 5.22 -0.96
CA TYR A 28 -5.52 4.37 -1.67
C TYR A 28 -5.00 2.94 -1.70
N VAL A 29 -5.74 2.02 -1.09
CA VAL A 29 -5.54 0.57 -1.23
C VAL A 29 -6.02 0.15 -2.60
N LEU A 30 -7.26 0.53 -2.94
CA LEU A 30 -7.87 0.31 -4.25
C LEU A 30 -8.13 1.65 -4.94
N ARG A 31 -7.77 1.68 -6.23
CA ARG A 31 -8.12 2.72 -7.19
C ARG A 31 -8.29 2.03 -8.53
N GLY A 32 -9.42 1.35 -8.69
CA GLY A 32 -9.68 0.41 -9.76
C GLY A 32 -8.92 -0.92 -9.61
N LEU A 33 -9.43 -1.93 -10.32
CA LEU A 33 -9.01 -3.34 -10.22
C LEU A 33 -8.06 -3.77 -11.35
N GLU A 34 -7.97 -2.99 -12.43
CA GLU A 34 -7.28 -3.40 -13.67
C GLU A 34 -5.81 -2.96 -13.76
N VAL A 35 -5.31 -2.25 -12.74
CA VAL A 35 -3.92 -1.81 -12.71
C VAL A 35 -3.18 -2.58 -11.62
N PRO A 36 -2.13 -3.35 -11.98
CA PRO A 36 -1.36 -4.11 -11.01
C PRO A 36 -0.50 -3.19 -10.14
N ASN A 37 0.04 -3.74 -9.06
CA ASN A 37 1.15 -3.09 -8.36
C ASN A 37 2.46 -3.21 -9.17
N LEU A 38 3.53 -2.59 -8.68
CA LEU A 38 4.85 -2.59 -9.31
C LEU A 38 5.40 -4.02 -9.54
N TYR A 39 4.97 -4.99 -8.75
CA TYR A 39 5.36 -6.39 -8.83
C TYR A 39 4.50 -7.23 -9.79
N GLY A 40 3.51 -6.62 -10.45
CA GLY A 40 2.63 -7.30 -11.41
C GLY A 40 1.40 -7.97 -10.80
N HIS A 41 1.16 -7.82 -9.49
CA HIS A 41 0.00 -8.42 -8.82
C HIS A 41 -1.23 -7.52 -8.89
N PHE A 42 -2.40 -8.14 -9.06
CA PHE A 42 -3.70 -7.46 -9.08
C PHE A 42 -4.36 -7.59 -7.72
N PRO A 43 -5.37 -6.78 -7.37
CA PRO A 43 -6.08 -6.97 -6.11
C PRO A 43 -6.98 -8.22 -6.08
N LEU A 44 -7.45 -8.70 -7.24
CA LEU A 44 -8.35 -9.85 -7.34
C LEU A 44 -7.80 -10.89 -8.31
N ILE A 45 -8.04 -12.16 -8.03
CA ILE A 45 -7.79 -13.27 -8.95
C ILE A 45 -8.91 -13.30 -9.97
N ASP A 46 -8.58 -13.32 -11.28
CA ASP A 46 -9.53 -13.39 -12.40
C ASP A 46 -10.71 -12.38 -12.33
N LYS A 47 -10.47 -11.22 -11.71
CA LYS A 47 -11.49 -10.18 -11.42
C LYS A 47 -12.65 -10.67 -10.55
N ASN A 48 -12.51 -11.81 -9.88
CA ASN A 48 -13.51 -12.36 -8.97
C ASN A 48 -13.47 -11.61 -7.62
N PRO A 49 -14.53 -10.88 -7.22
CA PRO A 49 -14.54 -10.13 -5.96
C PRO A 49 -14.51 -10.99 -4.69
N THR A 50 -14.73 -12.30 -4.80
CA THR A 50 -14.61 -13.23 -3.66
C THR A 50 -13.21 -13.82 -3.51
N GLU A 51 -12.30 -13.52 -4.45
CA GLU A 51 -10.95 -14.09 -4.48
C GLU A 51 -9.90 -12.97 -4.54
N LEU A 52 -9.30 -12.69 -3.38
CA LEU A 52 -8.20 -11.73 -3.26
C LEU A 52 -6.88 -12.38 -3.69
N ASP A 53 -6.01 -11.62 -4.35
CA ASP A 53 -4.63 -12.06 -4.61
C ASP A 53 -3.72 -11.66 -3.45
N GLU A 54 -3.28 -12.67 -2.70
CA GLU A 54 -2.53 -12.45 -1.47
C GLU A 54 -1.12 -11.90 -1.70
N SER A 55 -0.59 -11.99 -2.92
CA SER A 55 0.67 -11.34 -3.27
C SER A 55 0.52 -9.82 -3.32
N PHE A 56 -0.66 -9.32 -3.72
CA PHE A 56 -0.98 -7.90 -3.70
C PHE A 56 -1.17 -7.38 -2.27
N PHE A 57 -1.93 -8.10 -1.45
CA PHE A 57 -2.22 -7.69 -0.07
C PHE A 57 -1.02 -7.90 0.87
N GLY A 58 -0.19 -8.91 0.66
CA GLY A 58 1.08 -9.06 1.38
C GLY A 58 2.01 -7.86 1.21
N ASN A 59 2.01 -7.22 0.03
CA ASN A 59 2.74 -5.96 -0.17
C ASN A 59 2.11 -4.80 0.62
N ILE A 60 0.78 -4.75 0.75
CA ILE A 60 0.10 -3.75 1.58
C ILE A 60 0.46 -3.96 3.05
N ASP A 61 0.41 -5.19 3.55
CA ASP A 61 0.75 -5.55 4.91
C ASP A 61 2.18 -5.13 5.26
N TYR A 62 3.14 -5.44 4.38
CA TYR A 62 4.53 -5.01 4.54
C TYR A 62 4.63 -3.49 4.72
N ILE A 63 3.96 -2.72 3.87
CA ILE A 63 4.04 -1.25 3.88
C ILE A 63 3.34 -0.66 5.11
N VAL A 64 2.19 -1.21 5.52
CA VAL A 64 1.46 -0.76 6.72
C VAL A 64 2.28 -1.05 7.97
N ASN A 65 2.88 -2.24 8.08
CA ASN A 65 3.76 -2.59 9.19
C ASN A 65 5.00 -1.69 9.22
N ARG A 66 5.62 -1.43 8.06
CA ARG A 66 6.76 -0.52 7.99
C ARG A 66 6.36 0.91 8.40
N ALA A 67 5.19 1.40 8.00
CA ALA A 67 4.70 2.71 8.43
C ALA A 67 4.45 2.77 9.94
N ASN A 68 3.97 1.68 10.54
CA ASN A 68 3.77 1.58 11.99
C ASN A 68 5.10 1.67 12.76
N GLU A 69 6.20 1.13 12.23
CA GLU A 69 7.54 1.27 12.84
C GLU A 69 8.02 2.73 12.89
N PHE A 70 7.56 3.57 11.96
CA PHE A 70 7.79 5.03 11.99
C PHE A 70 6.75 5.81 12.82
N GLY A 71 5.78 5.12 13.43
CA GLY A 71 4.74 5.73 14.27
C GLY A 71 3.58 6.38 13.50
N PHE A 72 3.37 6.01 12.24
CA PHE A 72 2.25 6.54 11.44
C PHE A 72 0.94 5.80 11.70
N LEU A 73 -0.15 6.56 11.80
CA LEU A 73 -1.50 6.04 11.57
C LEU A 73 -1.79 5.97 10.06
N MET A 74 -2.28 4.84 9.58
CA MET A 74 -2.65 4.66 8.17
C MET A 74 -4.14 4.91 7.95
N SER A 75 -4.47 5.94 7.16
CA SER A 75 -5.84 6.17 6.68
C SER A 75 -6.01 5.49 5.31
N LEU A 76 -6.65 4.33 5.30
CA LEU A 76 -6.81 3.50 4.10
C LEU A 76 -8.12 3.83 3.37
N LEU A 77 -8.01 4.19 2.10
CA LEU A 77 -9.15 4.44 1.22
C LEU A 77 -9.36 3.27 0.26
N LEU A 78 -10.60 2.80 0.21
CA LEU A 78 -11.09 1.82 -0.76
C LEU A 78 -12.05 2.53 -1.71
N TYR A 79 -11.68 2.59 -2.99
CA TYR A 79 -12.55 3.05 -4.06
C TYR A 79 -12.50 2.02 -5.19
N LEU A 80 -13.64 1.39 -5.45
CA LEU A 80 -13.82 0.38 -6.49
C LEU A 80 -14.04 1.04 -7.85
#